data_AF-A0A2N0Q6R4-F1
#
_entry.id   AF-A0A2N0Q6R4-F1
#
_cell.length_a   1.000
_cell.length_b   1.000
_cell.length_c   1.000
_cell.angle_alpha   90.00
_cell.angle_beta   90.00
_cell.angle_gamma   90.00
#
_symmetry.space_group_name_H-M   'P 1'
#
loop_
_entity.id
_entity.type
_entity.pdbx_description
1 polymer ?
#
loop_
_entity_poly.entity_id
_entity_poly.type
_entity_poly.pdbx_seq_one_letter_code
_entity_poly.pdbx_strand_id
1 'polypeptide(L)'
;MCGAYWSDDEIFQQLRDNVGFVEYMRTKKCYKYKTVRVTLRFSNEYEKIYKEGGVNVPLTRNGRQYFIRMFDSRLSYRNVKEKFRWQAVKRLDSDVQKDDVLVIKEYIKTYKAFFGKIIRVKGTRFIILYFIKEMDLMNAINESIKNNDLGQSLWIKKECDYIDENGELQELNR
;
A
#
# COMPACT_ATOMS: atom_id res chain seq x y z
N MET A 1 -7.52 6.25 2.84
CA MET A 1 -7.43 7.71 3.10
C MET A 1 -6.99 8.39 1.82
N CYS A 2 -7.79 9.32 1.32
CA CYS A 2 -7.46 10.15 0.17
C CYS A 2 -6.91 11.50 0.65
N GLY A 3 -6.09 12.17 -0.16
CA GLY A 3 -5.70 13.55 0.14
C GLY A 3 -6.92 14.48 0.15
N ALA A 4 -6.85 15.60 0.86
CA ALA A 4 -7.94 16.59 0.94
C ALA A 4 -8.36 17.23 -0.40
N TYR A 5 -7.66 16.91 -1.49
CA TYR A 5 -7.80 17.53 -2.81
C TYR A 5 -8.87 16.89 -3.71
N TRP A 6 -9.37 15.72 -3.37
CA TRP A 6 -10.40 15.00 -4.13
C TRP A 6 -11.79 15.50 -3.76
N SER A 7 -12.62 15.84 -4.75
CA SER A 7 -14.05 16.13 -4.55
C SER A 7 -14.82 14.86 -4.18
N ASP A 8 -16.02 15.01 -3.64
CA ASP A 8 -16.87 13.86 -3.31
C ASP A 8 -17.30 13.13 -4.60
N ASP A 9 -17.72 13.89 -5.63
CA ASP A 9 -18.20 13.34 -6.90
C ASP A 9 -17.10 12.57 -7.67
N GLU A 10 -15.86 13.08 -7.70
CA GLU A 10 -14.73 12.36 -8.31
C GLU A 10 -14.51 10.99 -7.64
N ILE A 11 -14.59 10.95 -6.30
CA ILE A 11 -14.43 9.69 -5.56
C ILE A 11 -15.59 8.74 -5.86
N PHE A 12 -16.82 9.27 -5.88
CA PHE A 12 -18.00 8.46 -6.17
C PHE A 12 -17.90 7.79 -7.53
N GLN A 13 -17.60 8.55 -8.59
CA GLN A 13 -17.52 8.02 -9.96
C GLN A 13 -16.42 6.97 -10.07
N GLN A 14 -15.25 7.23 -9.49
CA GLN A 14 -14.14 6.26 -9.60
C GLN A 14 -14.37 4.99 -8.81
N LEU A 15 -15.06 5.06 -7.68
CA LEU A 15 -15.49 3.84 -6.99
C LEU A 15 -16.52 3.09 -7.81
N ARG A 16 -17.46 3.80 -8.44
CA ARG A 16 -18.46 3.20 -9.31
C ARG A 16 -17.83 2.45 -10.48
N ASP A 17 -16.87 3.08 -11.14
CA ASP A 17 -16.23 2.57 -12.36
C ASP A 17 -15.24 1.44 -12.05
N ASN A 18 -14.46 1.56 -10.96
CA ASN A 18 -13.35 0.64 -10.69
C ASN A 18 -13.66 -0.48 -9.69
N VAL A 19 -14.69 -0.31 -8.84
CA VAL A 19 -14.94 -1.21 -7.70
C VAL A 19 -16.32 -1.89 -7.81
N GLY A 20 -17.34 -1.14 -8.19
CA GLY A 20 -18.69 -1.67 -8.37
C GLY A 20 -19.77 -0.67 -7.97
N PHE A 21 -21.01 -1.13 -7.83
CA PHE A 21 -22.14 -0.25 -7.58
C PHE A 21 -22.08 0.41 -6.19
N VAL A 22 -22.15 1.74 -6.16
CA VAL A 22 -22.16 2.55 -4.93
C VAL A 22 -23.60 2.82 -4.51
N GLU A 23 -24.03 2.23 -3.40
CA GLU A 23 -25.36 2.47 -2.83
C GLU A 23 -25.40 3.76 -2.00
N TYR A 24 -24.38 3.95 -1.17
CA TYR A 24 -24.30 5.06 -0.23
C TYR A 24 -22.85 5.42 0.03
N MET A 25 -22.55 6.72 0.07
CA MET A 25 -21.22 7.24 0.39
C MET A 25 -21.34 8.36 1.42
N ARG A 26 -20.47 8.31 2.43
CA ARG A 26 -20.27 9.40 3.40
C ARG A 26 -18.80 9.78 3.47
N THR A 27 -18.54 11.07 3.43
CA THR A 27 -17.19 11.62 3.54
C THR A 27 -17.01 12.34 4.88
N LYS A 28 -15.79 12.29 5.41
CA LYS A 28 -15.35 13.09 6.57
C LYS A 28 -13.98 13.66 6.25
N LYS A 29 -13.84 14.99 6.35
CA LYS A 29 -12.57 15.69 6.19
C LYS A 29 -11.94 15.93 7.56
N CYS A 30 -10.67 15.56 7.70
CA CYS A 30 -9.86 15.79 8.90
C CYS A 30 -8.50 16.38 8.48
N TYR A 31 -8.35 17.70 8.59
CA TYR A 31 -7.15 18.43 8.16
C TYR A 31 -6.73 18.05 6.72
N LYS A 32 -5.53 17.50 6.53
CA LYS A 32 -4.99 17.05 5.24
C LYS A 32 -5.59 15.76 4.69
N TYR A 33 -6.39 15.03 5.48
CA TYR A 33 -6.93 13.72 5.12
C TYR A 33 -8.43 13.75 4.90
N LYS A 34 -8.87 12.92 3.95
CA LYS A 34 -10.28 12.61 3.72
C LYS A 34 -10.52 11.12 3.91
N THR A 35 -11.50 10.81 4.76
CA THR A 35 -11.98 9.45 4.99
C THR A 35 -13.32 9.30 4.31
N VAL A 36 -13.46 8.23 3.54
CA VAL A 36 -14.70 7.91 2.83
C VAL A 36 -15.17 6.56 3.33
N ARG A 37 -16.44 6.49 3.75
CA ARG A 37 -17.13 5.26 4.11
C ARG A 37 -18.22 5.01 3.08
N VAL A 38 -18.26 3.80 2.55
CA VAL A 38 -19.10 3.48 1.39
C VAL A 38 -19.79 2.15 1.61
N THR A 39 -21.05 2.07 1.20
CA THR A 39 -21.78 0.81 1.00
C THR A 39 -21.72 0.48 -0.48
N LEU A 40 -21.07 -0.64 -0.80
CA LEU A 40 -20.71 -1.05 -2.16
C LEU A 40 -21.22 -2.46 -2.43
N ARG A 41 -21.67 -2.71 -3.67
CA ARG A 41 -21.74 -4.06 -4.24
C ARG A 41 -20.59 -4.20 -5.22
N PHE A 42 -19.67 -5.12 -4.95
CA PHE A 42 -18.52 -5.32 -5.82
C PHE A 42 -18.94 -5.82 -7.20
N SER A 43 -18.21 -5.40 -8.22
CA SER A 43 -18.23 -6.09 -9.51
C SER A 43 -17.62 -7.49 -9.35
N ASN A 44 -17.99 -8.41 -10.24
CA ASN A 44 -17.45 -9.79 -10.22
C ASN A 44 -15.92 -9.82 -10.29
N GLU A 45 -15.32 -8.85 -11.00
CA GLU A 45 -13.86 -8.72 -11.14
C GLU A 45 -13.21 -8.25 -9.84
N TYR A 46 -13.75 -7.19 -9.23
CA TYR A 46 -13.20 -6.65 -7.99
C TYR A 46 -13.44 -7.60 -6.81
N GLU A 47 -14.55 -8.36 -6.80
CA GLU A 47 -14.84 -9.35 -5.76
C GLU A 47 -13.77 -10.44 -5.70
N LYS A 48 -13.23 -10.89 -6.85
CA LYS A 48 -12.11 -11.85 -6.88
C LYS A 48 -10.87 -11.28 -6.21
N ILE A 49 -10.49 -10.05 -6.59
CA ILE A 49 -9.34 -9.33 -5.99
C ILE A 49 -9.53 -9.19 -4.48
N TYR A 50 -10.74 -8.84 -4.04
CA TYR A 50 -11.03 -8.67 -2.62
C TYR A 50 -10.96 -10.00 -1.85
N LYS A 51 -11.49 -11.09 -2.42
CA LYS A 51 -11.45 -12.44 -1.82
C LYS A 51 -10.01 -12.99 -1.73
N GLU A 52 -9.15 -12.66 -2.68
CA GLU A 52 -7.71 -12.94 -2.63
C GLU A 52 -6.96 -12.08 -1.59
N GLY A 53 -7.67 -11.16 -0.91
CA GLY A 53 -7.14 -10.33 0.15
C GLY A 53 -6.65 -8.96 -0.33
N GLY A 54 -6.84 -8.63 -1.61
CA GLY A 54 -6.53 -7.34 -2.19
C GLY A 54 -7.29 -6.20 -1.51
N VAL A 55 -6.57 -5.10 -1.28
CA VAL A 55 -7.11 -3.89 -0.63
C VAL A 55 -7.03 -2.65 -1.52
N ASN A 56 -6.52 -2.82 -2.74
CA ASN A 56 -6.17 -1.74 -3.64
C ASN A 56 -7.37 -1.26 -4.43
N VAL A 57 -7.73 0.01 -4.24
CA VAL A 57 -8.68 0.72 -5.08
C VAL A 57 -7.88 1.70 -5.95
N PRO A 58 -7.89 1.54 -7.28
CA PRO A 58 -7.29 2.52 -8.17
C PRO A 58 -8.19 3.76 -8.28
N LEU A 59 -7.57 4.94 -8.21
CA LEU A 59 -8.18 6.24 -8.44
C LEU A 59 -7.33 7.02 -9.43
N THR A 60 -7.90 7.59 -10.48
CA THR A 60 -7.15 8.29 -11.54
C THR A 60 -7.44 9.77 -11.54
N ARG A 61 -6.44 10.65 -11.44
CA ARG A 61 -6.64 12.09 -11.56
C ARG A 61 -5.51 12.73 -12.33
N ASN A 62 -5.87 13.65 -13.24
CA ASN A 62 -4.94 14.35 -14.11
C ASN A 62 -4.00 13.37 -14.85
N GLY A 63 -4.55 12.25 -15.36
CA GLY A 63 -3.78 11.21 -16.04
C GLY A 63 -2.90 10.34 -15.13
N ARG A 64 -2.82 10.62 -13.82
CA ARG A 64 -2.04 9.83 -12.86
C ARG A 64 -2.95 8.89 -12.07
N GLN A 65 -2.56 7.62 -11.99
CA GLN A 65 -3.23 6.62 -11.16
C GLN A 65 -2.64 6.61 -9.74
N TYR A 66 -3.53 6.60 -8.76
CA TYR A 66 -3.26 6.53 -7.33
C TYR A 66 -3.90 5.26 -6.78
N PHE A 67 -3.25 4.61 -5.81
CA PHE A 67 -3.80 3.44 -5.15
C PHE A 67 -4.12 3.76 -3.69
N ILE A 68 -5.38 3.62 -3.32
CA ILE A 68 -5.82 3.75 -1.93
C ILE A 68 -6.17 2.38 -1.35
N ARG A 69 -6.07 2.27 -0.03
CA ARG A 69 -6.48 1.07 0.70
C ARG A 69 -7.92 1.20 1.17
N MET A 70 -8.72 0.18 0.88
CA MET A 70 -10.08 -0.01 1.39
C MET A 70 -10.11 -1.17 2.40
N PHE A 71 -10.89 -0.99 3.46
CA PHE A 71 -11.09 -1.98 4.51
C PHE A 71 -12.58 -2.13 4.79
N ASP A 72 -13.01 -3.35 5.12
CA ASP A 72 -14.35 -3.56 5.65
C ASP A 72 -14.50 -2.79 6.96
N SER A 73 -15.54 -1.96 7.04
CA SER A 73 -15.81 -1.13 8.22
C SER A 73 -16.14 -1.94 9.49
N ARG A 74 -16.42 -3.24 9.35
CA ARG A 74 -16.62 -4.18 10.47
C ARG A 74 -15.32 -4.72 11.05
N LEU A 75 -14.19 -4.56 10.34
CA LEU A 75 -12.90 -4.99 10.87
C LEU A 75 -12.48 -4.08 12.03
N SER A 76 -12.07 -4.71 13.13
CA SER A 76 -11.44 -3.99 14.22
C SER A 76 -10.08 -3.43 13.79
N TYR A 77 -9.63 -2.37 14.46
CA TYR A 77 -8.29 -1.83 14.26
C TYR A 77 -7.21 -2.90 14.42
N ARG A 78 -7.39 -3.81 15.40
CA ARG A 78 -6.48 -4.95 15.64
C ARG A 78 -6.41 -5.89 14.44
N ASN A 79 -7.55 -6.24 13.83
CA ASN A 79 -7.58 -7.16 12.68
C ASN A 79 -6.89 -6.53 11.47
N VAL A 80 -7.12 -5.23 11.23
CA VAL A 80 -6.40 -4.49 10.17
C VAL A 80 -4.91 -4.50 10.46
N LYS A 81 -4.51 -4.21 11.70
CA LYS A 81 -3.12 -4.19 12.13
C LYS A 81 -2.42 -5.54 11.94
N GLU A 82 -3.06 -6.64 12.32
CA GLU A 82 -2.57 -8.01 12.13
C GLU A 82 -2.38 -8.35 10.64
N LYS A 83 -3.29 -7.91 9.75
CA LYS A 83 -3.18 -8.12 8.30
C LYS A 83 -1.95 -7.45 7.66
N PHE A 84 -1.46 -6.35 8.23
CA PHE A 84 -0.27 -5.64 7.74
C PHE A 84 0.96 -5.84 8.65
N ARG A 85 0.96 -6.88 9.48
CA ARG A 85 2.04 -7.14 10.45
C ARG A 85 3.37 -7.42 9.75
N TRP A 86 3.36 -8.26 8.72
CA TRP A 86 4.56 -8.72 8.04
C TRP A 86 4.97 -7.73 6.96
N GLN A 87 6.05 -7.00 7.20
CA GLN A 87 6.51 -5.91 6.35
C GLN A 87 7.99 -6.04 6.04
N ALA A 88 8.35 -5.74 4.81
CA ALA A 88 9.73 -5.52 4.40
C ALA A 88 9.88 -4.13 3.79
N VAL A 89 11.06 -3.54 3.93
CA VAL A 89 11.43 -2.26 3.35
C VAL A 89 12.69 -2.39 2.52
N LYS A 90 12.78 -1.65 1.42
CA LYS A 90 14.01 -1.50 0.64
C LYS A 90 14.13 -0.07 0.15
N ARG A 91 15.36 0.48 0.22
CA ARG A 91 15.69 1.75 -0.40
C ARG A 91 15.73 1.57 -1.92
N LEU A 92 15.16 2.52 -2.65
CA LEU A 92 15.17 2.54 -4.11
C LEU A 92 16.21 3.55 -4.58
N ASP A 93 17.08 3.17 -5.51
CA ASP A 93 18.09 4.06 -6.05
C ASP A 93 17.47 5.20 -6.88
N SER A 94 18.16 6.34 -6.89
CA SER A 94 17.71 7.61 -7.49
C SER A 94 17.58 7.55 -9.01
N ASP A 95 18.33 6.68 -9.67
CA ASP A 95 18.68 6.85 -11.09
C ASP A 95 17.64 6.34 -12.08
N VAL A 96 16.58 5.72 -11.58
CA VAL A 96 15.50 5.22 -12.45
C VAL A 96 14.23 6.00 -12.16
N GLN A 97 13.95 7.02 -12.99
CA GLN A 97 12.64 7.67 -13.09
C GLN A 97 11.58 6.70 -13.69
N LYS A 98 11.50 5.47 -13.17
CA LYS A 98 10.37 4.59 -13.43
C LYS A 98 9.17 5.09 -12.63
N ASP A 99 8.00 5.03 -13.26
CA ASP A 99 6.72 5.30 -12.60
C ASP A 99 6.59 4.44 -11.33
N ASP A 100 6.29 5.07 -10.20
CA ASP A 100 6.08 4.44 -8.91
C ASP A 100 5.13 3.23 -9.02
N VAL A 101 4.11 3.32 -9.89
CA VAL A 101 3.13 2.24 -10.13
C VAL A 101 3.79 1.01 -10.73
N LEU A 102 4.68 1.19 -11.71
CA LEU A 102 5.38 0.09 -12.37
C LEU A 102 6.36 -0.58 -11.40
N VAL A 103 7.10 0.22 -10.63
CA VAL A 103 8.02 -0.30 -9.60
C VAL A 103 7.27 -1.12 -8.56
N ILE A 104 6.14 -0.61 -8.04
CA ILE A 104 5.33 -1.36 -7.07
C ILE A 104 4.85 -2.69 -7.66
N LYS A 105 4.34 -2.70 -8.90
CA LYS A 105 3.87 -3.93 -9.57
C LYS A 105 4.99 -4.95 -9.77
N GLU A 106 6.17 -4.50 -10.20
CA GLU A 106 7.35 -5.34 -10.39
C GLU A 106 7.74 -6.04 -9.09
N TYR A 107 7.90 -5.27 -8.00
CA TYR A 107 8.30 -5.81 -6.70
C TYR A 107 7.23 -6.73 -6.08
N ILE A 108 5.94 -6.38 -6.21
CA ILE A 108 4.83 -7.23 -5.77
C ILE A 108 4.90 -8.59 -6.47
N LYS A 109 5.14 -8.60 -7.79
CA LYS A 109 5.23 -9.83 -8.57
C LYS A 109 6.49 -10.64 -8.22
N THR A 110 7.64 -9.98 -8.11
CA THR A 110 8.92 -10.62 -7.81
C THR A 110 8.89 -11.32 -6.45
N TYR A 111 8.45 -10.61 -5.41
CA TYR A 111 8.49 -11.13 -4.03
C TYR A 111 7.18 -11.77 -3.58
N LYS A 112 6.18 -11.88 -4.47
CA LYS A 112 4.83 -12.41 -4.15
C LYS A 112 4.18 -11.69 -2.96
N ALA A 113 4.46 -10.40 -2.79
CA ALA A 113 3.80 -9.57 -1.78
C ALA A 113 2.33 -9.36 -2.16
N PHE A 114 1.43 -9.15 -1.19
CA PHE A 114 0.02 -8.85 -1.52
C PHE A 114 -0.23 -7.35 -1.70
N PHE A 115 0.62 -6.51 -1.11
CA PHE A 115 0.51 -5.07 -1.18
C PHE A 115 1.89 -4.41 -1.09
N GLY A 116 2.03 -3.27 -1.76
CA GLY A 116 3.25 -2.48 -1.78
C GLY A 116 2.94 -0.99 -1.83
N LYS A 117 3.79 -0.18 -1.21
CA LYS A 117 3.70 1.28 -1.28
C LYS A 117 5.10 1.88 -1.37
N ILE A 118 5.21 3.00 -2.07
CA ILE A 118 6.42 3.83 -2.07
C ILE A 118 6.23 5.00 -1.10
N ILE A 119 7.22 5.24 -0.27
CA ILE A 119 7.33 6.42 0.59
C ILE A 119 8.58 7.22 0.22
N ARG A 120 8.56 8.52 0.50
CA ARG A 120 9.67 9.43 0.26
C ARG A 120 10.09 10.06 1.58
N VAL A 121 11.36 9.94 1.94
CA VAL A 121 11.96 10.54 3.14
C VAL A 121 13.16 11.36 2.69
N LYS A 122 13.10 12.69 2.87
CA LYS A 122 14.08 13.67 2.36
C LYS A 122 14.48 13.46 0.88
N GLY A 123 13.51 13.14 0.02
CA GLY A 123 13.75 12.90 -1.41
C GLY A 123 14.17 11.47 -1.76
N THR A 124 14.66 10.69 -0.79
CA THR A 124 14.98 9.28 -0.96
C THR A 124 13.72 8.44 -1.01
N ARG A 125 13.62 7.55 -2.01
CA ARG A 125 12.48 6.64 -2.19
C ARG A 125 12.71 5.33 -1.44
N PHE A 126 11.67 4.83 -0.80
CA PHE A 126 11.65 3.51 -0.18
C PHE A 126 10.40 2.77 -0.62
N ILE A 127 10.53 1.49 -0.92
CA ILE A 127 9.39 0.59 -1.09
C ILE A 127 9.14 -0.16 0.21
N ILE A 128 7.89 -0.21 0.64
CA ILE A 128 7.43 -1.07 1.73
C ILE A 128 6.50 -2.11 1.14
N LEU A 129 6.85 -3.38 1.29
CA LEU A 129 6.08 -4.54 0.88
C LEU A 129 5.41 -5.18 2.09
N TYR A 130 4.22 -5.73 1.87
CA TYR A 130 3.39 -6.36 2.89
C TYR A 130 3.07 -7.79 2.47
N PHE A 131 3.16 -8.70 3.45
CA PHE A 131 2.97 -10.13 3.26
C PHE A 131 1.84 -10.65 4.15
N ILE A 132 1.12 -11.66 3.67
CA ILE A 132 0.01 -12.25 4.42
C ILE A 132 0.55 -13.15 5.53
N LYS A 133 1.59 -13.95 5.21
CA LYS A 133 2.21 -14.89 6.13
C LYS A 133 3.65 -14.51 6.41
N GLU A 134 4.12 -14.84 7.60
CA GLU A 134 5.52 -14.68 8.00
C GLU A 134 6.47 -15.46 7.08
N MET A 135 6.08 -16.68 6.70
CA MET A 135 6.87 -17.51 5.79
C MET A 135 7.12 -16.81 4.44
N ASP A 136 6.12 -16.12 3.90
CA ASP A 136 6.27 -15.40 2.62
C ASP A 136 7.24 -14.22 2.76
N LEU A 137 7.19 -13.50 3.89
CA LEU A 137 8.16 -12.46 4.23
C LEU A 137 9.58 -13.05 4.30
N MET A 138 9.78 -14.11 5.07
CA MET A 138 11.11 -14.71 5.26
C MET A 138 11.69 -15.23 3.94
N ASN A 139 10.86 -15.83 3.09
CA ASN A 139 11.26 -16.24 1.74
C ASN A 139 11.69 -15.04 0.89
N ALA A 140 10.92 -13.95 0.89
CA ALA A 140 11.26 -12.74 0.16
C ALA A 140 12.57 -12.10 0.63
N ILE A 141 12.83 -12.10 1.95
CA ILE A 141 14.10 -11.62 2.52
C ILE A 141 15.26 -12.48 2.01
N ASN A 142 15.14 -13.81 2.13
CA ASN A 142 16.18 -14.75 1.69
C ASN A 142 16.46 -14.64 0.18
N GLU A 143 15.43 -14.52 -0.65
CA GLU A 143 15.58 -14.28 -2.09
C GLU A 143 16.26 -12.94 -2.38
N SER A 144 15.91 -11.90 -1.62
CA SER A 144 16.53 -10.57 -1.79
C SER A 144 18.02 -10.56 -1.44
N ILE A 145 18.45 -11.36 -0.46
CA ILE A 145 19.86 -11.49 -0.07
C ILE A 145 20.65 -12.26 -1.13
N LYS A 146 20.04 -13.28 -1.75
CA LYS A 146 20.69 -14.05 -2.82
C LYS A 146 20.91 -13.24 -4.09
N ASN A 147 20.02 -12.29 -4.37
CA ASN A 147 19.96 -11.61 -5.66
C ASN A 147 20.53 -10.19 -5.67
N ASN A 148 20.87 -9.60 -4.51
CA ASN A 148 21.36 -8.21 -4.45
C ASN A 148 22.69 -8.12 -3.70
N ASP A 149 23.51 -7.13 -4.07
CA ASP A 149 24.74 -6.78 -3.36
C ASP A 149 24.46 -6.30 -1.91
N LEU A 150 25.49 -6.37 -1.06
CA LEU A 150 25.48 -5.88 0.32
C LEU A 150 24.88 -4.45 0.40
N GLY A 151 23.72 -4.32 1.05
CA GLY A 151 23.02 -3.04 1.25
C GLY A 151 21.81 -2.79 0.35
N GLN A 152 21.54 -3.66 -0.63
CA GLN A 152 20.38 -3.56 -1.53
C GLN A 152 19.30 -4.64 -1.27
N SER A 153 19.43 -5.44 -0.21
CA SER A 153 18.42 -6.45 0.14
C SER A 153 17.15 -5.83 0.78
N LEU A 154 16.08 -6.61 0.84
CA LEU A 154 14.89 -6.27 1.63
C LEU A 154 15.22 -6.42 3.11
N TRP A 155 14.80 -5.46 3.93
CA TRP A 155 14.99 -5.48 5.39
C TRP A 155 13.64 -5.69 6.07
N ILE A 156 13.62 -6.50 7.13
CA ILE A 156 12.41 -6.67 7.93
C ILE A 156 12.09 -5.36 8.61
N LYS A 157 10.83 -4.93 8.49
CA LYS A 157 10.33 -3.74 9.18
C LYS A 157 9.32 -4.17 10.25
N LYS A 158 9.66 -3.98 11.52
CA LYS A 158 8.72 -4.15 12.64
C LYS A 158 7.74 -2.97 12.69
N GLU A 159 6.71 -3.14 13.50
CA GLU A 159 5.62 -2.17 13.61
C GLU A 159 6.11 -0.78 14.03
N CYS A 160 6.91 -0.72 15.09
CA CYS A 160 7.37 0.52 15.70
C CYS A 160 8.58 1.14 15.00
N ASP A 161 9.18 0.42 14.06
CA ASP A 161 10.34 0.91 13.32
C ASP A 161 9.94 2.11 12.47
N TYR A 162 10.88 3.01 12.26
CA TYR A 162 10.69 4.16 11.40
C TYR A 162 11.94 4.40 10.58
N ILE A 163 11.77 5.07 9.45
CA ILE A 163 12.89 5.54 8.66
C ILE A 163 13.19 6.95 9.15
N ASP A 164 14.39 7.13 9.68
CA ASP A 164 14.81 8.42 10.20
C ASP A 164 15.13 9.41 9.07
N GLU A 165 15.60 10.57 9.49
CA GLU A 165 15.90 11.65 8.58
C GLU A 165 17.17 11.43 7.74
N ASN A 166 17.99 10.43 8.08
CA ASN A 166 19.17 10.00 7.33
C ASN A 166 18.81 8.90 6.31
N GLY A 167 17.57 8.42 6.33
CA GLY A 167 17.11 7.34 5.48
C GLY A 167 17.50 5.95 6.01
N GLU A 168 17.84 5.87 7.30
CA GLU A 168 18.17 4.62 7.98
C GLU A 168 16.95 4.06 8.71
N LEU A 169 16.80 2.74 8.68
CA LEU A 169 15.75 2.07 9.42
C LEU A 169 16.15 1.97 10.89
N GLN A 170 15.43 2.69 11.75
CA GLN A 170 15.64 2.69 13.19
C GLN A 170 14.66 1.74 13.87
N GLU A 171 15.19 0.88 14.73
CA GLU A 171 14.39 0.02 15.60
C GLU A 171 13.97 0.81 16.84
N LEU A 172 12.67 0.95 17.05
CA LEU A 172 12.17 1.50 18.31
C LEU A 172 12.06 0.35 19.32
N ASN A 173 13.13 0.13 20.08
CA ASN A 173 13.11 -0.80 21.21
C ASN A 173 12.15 -0.26 22.27
N ARG A 174 11.02 -0.93 22.45
CA ARG A 174 10.02 -0.62 23.47
C ARG A 174 9.73 -1.85 24.29
#